data_AF-J3JWU8-F1
#
_entry.id   AF-J3JWU8-F1
#
_cell.length_a   1.000
_cell.length_b   1.000
_cell.length_c   1.000
_cell.angle_alpha   90.00
_cell.angle_beta   90.00
_cell.angle_gamma   90.00
#
_symmetry.space_group_name_H-M   'P 1'
#
loop_
_entity.id
_entity.type
_entity.pdbx_description
1 polymer ?
#
loop_
_entity_poly.entity_id
_entity_poly.type
_entity_poly.pdbx_seq_one_letter_code
_entity_poly.pdbx_strand_id
1 'polypeptide(L)' 'MKFAITLSAIVALIFCVSAGNPEDYTKAQSVYDFSAIDIHGKEVPLEKYKGNVLLIVNVASNCGLTERNYKQLNELYEKY' A
#
# COMPACT_ATOMS: atom_id res chain seq x y z
N MET A 1 32.16 6.45 -39.71
CA MET A 1 30.94 7.26 -39.45
C MET A 1 29.97 6.45 -38.61
N LYS A 2 29.73 6.93 -37.38
CA LYS A 2 28.51 6.76 -36.56
C LYS A 2 28.05 5.32 -36.21
N PHE A 3 28.83 4.61 -35.38
CA PHE A 3 28.32 3.55 -34.49
C PHE A 3 28.00 4.12 -33.09
N ALA A 4 27.13 5.15 -33.07
CA ALA A 4 26.68 5.84 -31.86
C ALA A 4 25.16 5.64 -31.71
N ILE A 5 24.75 4.40 -31.51
CA ILE A 5 23.37 3.96 -31.24
C ILE A 5 23.57 2.69 -30.39
N THR A 6 23.25 2.54 -29.11
CA THR A 6 22.40 3.25 -28.16
C THR A 6 22.75 2.71 -26.76
N LEU A 7 23.45 3.50 -25.93
CA LEU A 7 23.71 3.16 -24.51
C LEU A 7 22.51 3.53 -23.60
N SER A 8 21.38 3.95 -24.17
CA SER A 8 20.24 4.48 -23.41
C SER A 8 19.18 3.45 -23.02
N ALA A 9 19.29 2.19 -23.46
CA ALA A 9 18.24 1.18 -23.23
C ALA A 9 18.45 0.31 -21.98
N ILE A 10 19.64 0.31 -21.37
CA ILE A 10 19.92 -0.51 -20.18
C ILE A 10 19.46 0.16 -18.88
N VAL A 11 19.22 1.48 -18.89
CA VAL A 11 18.85 2.24 -17.68
C VAL A 11 17.34 2.14 -17.34
N ALA A 12 16.50 1.63 -18.25
CA ALA A 12 15.04 1.60 -18.05
C ALA A 12 14.50 0.30 -17.40
N LEU A 13 15.31 -0.75 -17.26
CA LEU A 13 14.83 -2.05 -16.73
C LEU A 13 15.02 -2.23 -15.22
N ILE A 14 15.72 -1.31 -14.55
CA ILE A 14 16.12 -1.45 -13.13
C ILE A 14 15.13 -0.77 -12.16
N PHE A 15 14.13 -0.04 -12.66
CA PHE A 15 13.13 0.66 -11.82
C PHE A 15 11.71 0.08 -11.90
N CYS A 16 11.58 -1.24 -12.03
CA CYS A 16 10.35 -1.92 -11.60
C CYS A 16 10.62 -2.64 -10.28
N VAL A 17 10.93 -1.88 -9.24
CA VAL A 17 10.73 -2.38 -7.87
C VAL A 17 9.22 -2.50 -7.74
N SER A 18 8.69 -3.70 -7.94
CA SER A 18 7.34 -4.04 -7.51
C SER A 18 7.29 -3.75 -6.02
N ALA A 19 6.51 -2.74 -5.63
CA ALA A 19 6.21 -2.45 -4.24
C ALA A 19 5.23 -3.52 -3.75
N GLY A 20 5.70 -4.77 -3.72
CA GLY A 20 4.95 -5.94 -3.31
C GLY A 20 5.21 -6.27 -1.84
N ASN A 21 4.32 -7.09 -1.28
CA ASN A 21 4.47 -7.62 0.07
C ASN A 21 5.74 -8.49 0.21
N PRO A 22 6.38 -8.50 1.39
CA PRO A 22 7.51 -9.39 1.65
C PRO A 22 7.09 -10.85 1.51
N GLU A 23 7.93 -11.67 0.87
CA GLU A 23 7.70 -13.13 0.79
C GLU A 23 7.62 -13.78 2.18
N ASP A 24 8.37 -13.23 3.14
CA ASP A 24 8.41 -13.65 4.52
C ASP A 24 8.03 -12.46 5.43
N TYR A 25 6.77 -12.43 5.87
CA TYR A 25 6.24 -11.37 6.72
C TYR A 25 6.91 -11.31 8.10
N THR A 26 7.59 -12.38 8.55
CA THR A 26 8.27 -12.40 9.85
C THR A 26 9.52 -11.52 9.89
N LYS A 27 10.04 -11.12 8.72
CA LYS A 27 11.19 -10.22 8.58
C LYS A 27 10.80 -8.75 8.40
N ALA A 28 9.51 -8.45 8.25
CA ALA A 28 9.03 -7.09 8.10
C ALA A 28 9.42 -6.24 9.32
N GLN A 29 9.96 -5.06 9.07
CA GLN A 29 10.38 -4.11 10.11
C GLN A 29 9.28 -3.10 10.40
N SER A 30 8.37 -2.87 9.44
CA SER A 30 7.27 -1.93 9.59
C SER A 30 6.06 -2.32 8.76
N VAL A 31 4.91 -1.69 9.05
CA VAL A 31 3.73 -1.79 8.19
C VAL A 31 3.97 -1.22 6.78
N TYR A 32 4.97 -0.37 6.60
CA TYR A 32 5.25 0.25 5.31
C TYR A 32 5.97 -0.67 4.32
N ASP A 33 6.45 -1.83 4.78
CA ASP A 33 7.02 -2.87 3.92
C ASP A 33 5.93 -3.60 3.12
N PHE A 34 4.65 -3.33 3.42
CA PHE A 34 3.50 -4.01 2.83
C PHE A 34 2.76 -3.13 1.81
N SER A 35 2.05 -3.81 0.91
CA SER A 35 1.08 -3.26 -0.03
C SER A 35 -0.29 -3.93 0.17
N ALA A 36 -1.35 -3.18 -0.13
CA ALA A 36 -2.72 -3.69 -0.13
C ALA A 36 -3.36 -3.48 -1.49
N ILE A 37 -4.25 -4.39 -1.87
CA ILE A 37 -5.08 -4.23 -3.07
C ILE A 37 -6.33 -3.45 -2.68
N ASP A 38 -6.58 -2.33 -3.34
CA ASP A 38 -7.78 -1.54 -3.10
C ASP A 38 -9.03 -2.16 -3.73
N ILE A 39 -10.19 -1.55 -3.49
CA ILE A 39 -11.49 -2.02 -4.00
C ILE A 39 -11.60 -1.99 -5.54
N HIS A 40 -10.65 -1.34 -6.23
CA HIS A 40 -10.56 -1.27 -7.68
C HIS A 40 -9.51 -2.23 -8.26
N GLY A 41 -8.87 -3.05 -7.42
CA GLY A 41 -7.86 -4.01 -7.84
C GLY A 41 -6.46 -3.41 -8.01
N LYS A 42 -6.23 -2.18 -7.57
CA LYS A 42 -4.92 -1.53 -7.67
C LYS A 42 -4.09 -1.81 -6.43
N GLU A 43 -2.80 -2.09 -6.64
CA GLU A 43 -1.83 -2.18 -5.55
C GLU A 43 -1.50 -0.78 -4.98
N VAL A 44 -1.62 -0.68 -3.66
CA VAL A 44 -1.37 0.53 -2.87
C VAL A 44 -0.31 0.22 -1.81
N PRO A 45 0.92 0.75 -1.94
CA PRO A 45 1.93 0.59 -0.89
C PRO A 45 1.53 1.35 0.37
N LEU A 46 1.66 0.72 1.54
CA LEU A 46 1.30 1.35 2.82
C LEU A 46 2.26 2.50 3.19
N GLU A 47 3.47 2.54 2.63
CA GLU A 47 4.41 3.68 2.71
C GLU A 47 3.74 5.02 2.34
N LYS A 48 2.69 5.01 1.49
CA LYS A 48 1.88 6.21 1.17
C LYS A 48 1.35 6.94 2.41
N TYR A 49 1.11 6.23 3.52
CA TYR A 49 0.52 6.78 4.74
C TYR A 49 1.55 7.24 5.77
N LYS A 50 2.85 7.13 5.48
CA LYS A 50 3.92 7.46 6.41
C LYS A 50 3.83 8.90 6.90
N GLY A 51 4.14 9.08 8.19
CA GLY A 51 4.04 10.38 8.88
C GLY A 51 2.64 10.67 9.44
N ASN A 52 1.64 9.83 9.15
CA ASN A 52 0.31 9.93 9.74
C ASN A 52 0.07 8.81 10.75
N VAL A 53 -0.87 9.01 11.68
CA VAL A 53 -1.40 7.92 12.50
C VAL A 53 -2.26 7.03 11.59
N LEU A 54 -1.90 5.75 11.48
CA LEU A 54 -2.59 4.78 10.64
C LEU A 54 -3.44 3.83 11.49
N LEU A 55 -4.75 3.79 11.23
CA LEU A 55 -5.68 2.84 11.82
C LEU A 55 -6.08 1.78 10.78
N ILE A 56 -5.72 0.51 11.04
CA ILE A 56 -6.06 -0.63 10.18
C ILE A 56 -7.20 -1.41 10.81
N VAL A 57 -8.32 -1.56 10.09
CA VAL A 57 -9.53 -2.18 10.62
C VAL A 57 -9.97 -3.36 9.75
N ASN A 58 -10.15 -4.51 10.39
CA ASN A 58 -10.85 -5.66 9.83
C ASN A 58 -12.37 -5.39 9.90
N VAL A 59 -13.05 -5.38 8.75
CA VAL A 59 -14.50 -5.23 8.64
C VAL A 59 -15.12 -6.41 7.88
N ALA A 60 -16.35 -6.77 8.22
CA ALA A 60 -17.13 -7.81 7.53
C ALA A 60 -18.61 -7.41 7.46
N SER A 61 -19.26 -7.61 6.32
CA SER A 61 -20.62 -7.11 6.03
C SER A 61 -21.72 -7.66 6.95
N ASN A 62 -21.55 -8.87 7.49
CA ASN A 62 -22.52 -9.54 8.37
C ASN A 62 -22.02 -9.63 9.83
N CYS A 63 -21.27 -8.63 10.27
CA CYS A 63 -20.89 -8.54 11.68
C CYS A 63 -21.98 -7.78 12.45
N GLY A 64 -22.47 -8.33 13.57
CA GLY A 64 -23.43 -7.65 14.45
C GLY A 64 -22.90 -6.36 15.10
N LEU A 65 -21.64 -6.00 14.85
CA LEU A 65 -20.97 -4.80 15.36
C LEU A 65 -20.79 -3.70 14.30
N THR A 66 -21.17 -3.99 13.05
CA THR A 66 -20.99 -3.12 11.88
C THR A 66 -21.52 -1.71 12.14
N GLU A 67 -22.78 -1.58 12.55
CA GLU A 67 -23.42 -0.28 12.76
C GLU A 67 -22.68 0.59 13.78
N ARG A 68 -22.27 -0.01 14.90
CA ARG A 68 -21.53 0.71 15.96
C ARG A 68 -20.13 1.10 15.49
N ASN A 69 -19.41 0.16 14.89
CA ASN A 69 -18.03 0.38 14.47
C ASN A 69 -17.93 1.43 13.37
N TYR A 70 -18.77 1.37 12.33
CA TYR A 70 -18.76 2.37 11.26
C TYR A 70 -19.10 3.76 11.77
N LYS A 71 -20.06 3.88 12.70
CA LYS A 71 -20.38 5.19 13.30
C LYS A 71 -19.16 5.79 13.99
N GLN A 72 -18.49 5.04 14.85
CA GLN A 72 -17.34 5.53 15.60
C GLN A 72 -16.12 5.81 14.70
N LEU A 73 -15.91 4.98 13.67
CA LEU A 73 -14.84 5.19 12.69
C LEU A 73 -15.08 6.45 11.85
N ASN A 74 -16.33 6.72 11.45
CA ASN A 74 -16.68 7.95 10.76
C ASN A 74 -16.50 9.17 11.66
N GLU A 75 -16.92 9.10 12.93
CA GLU A 75 -16.69 10.18 13.90
C GLU A 75 -15.20 10.49 14.09
N LEU A 76 -14.34 9.46 14.06
CA LEU A 76 -12.88 9.64 14.12
C LEU A 76 -12.34 10.29 12.84
N TYR A 77 -12.79 9.83 11.68
CA TYR A 77 -12.37 10.34 10.37
C TYR A 77 -12.77 11.81 10.14
N GLU A 78 -13.95 12.23 10.61
CA GLU A 78 -14.37 13.63 10.50
C GLU A 78 -13.61 14.55 11.45
N LYS A 79 -13.05 14.00 12.54
CA LYS A 79 -12.38 14.78 13.58
C LYS A 79 -10.89 15.01 13.31
N TYR A 80 -10.21 14.10 12.60
CA TYR A 80 -8.76 14.08 12.42
C TYR A 80 -8.38 13.89 10.95
#